data_AF-A0A9D6DCS6-F1
#
_entry.id   AF-A0A9D6DCS6-F1
#
_cell.length_a   1.000
_cell.length_b   1.000
_cell.length_c   1.000
_cell.angle_alpha   90.00
_cell.angle_beta   90.00
_cell.angle_gamma   90.00
#
_symmetry.space_group_name_H-M   'P 1'
#
loop_
_entity.id
_entity.type
_entity.pdbx_description
1 polymer ?
#
loop_
_entity_poly.entity_id
_entity_poly.type
_entity_poly.pdbx_seq_one_letter_code
_entity_poly.pdbx_strand_id
1 'polypeptide(L)'
;MAALVLACAPAGAGLFADPDPNWKEGEYALPPPPSENSLRQFVVSATSSNTYLVDESSLMVGDDRVVRYVLVVRTAGGAQNVTYEGIRCETGERRIYAIGRPGGEWSLARQSDWEAMGPQAHNRPRATLARAYFCDGTAPPRNREEVLRRLADHADVGR
;
A
#
# COMPACT_ATOMS: atom_id res chain seq x y z
N MET A 1 -7.15 43.23 -45.64
CA MET A 1 -6.52 42.95 -44.33
C MET A 1 -6.70 41.47 -44.04
N ALA A 2 -5.62 40.68 -44.16
CA ALA A 2 -5.65 39.24 -43.89
C ALA A 2 -5.28 39.00 -42.42
N ALA A 3 -6.19 38.40 -41.66
CA ALA A 3 -5.96 38.05 -40.27
C ALA A 3 -5.26 36.69 -40.18
N LEU A 4 -4.01 36.68 -39.73
CA LEU A 4 -3.24 35.48 -39.45
C LEU A 4 -3.66 34.97 -38.06
N VAL A 5 -4.44 33.88 -38.02
CA VAL A 5 -4.82 33.23 -36.77
C VAL A 5 -3.67 32.33 -36.33
N LEU A 6 -2.92 32.76 -35.32
CA LEU A 6 -1.90 31.95 -34.68
C LEU A 6 -2.60 30.92 -33.78
N ALA A 7 -2.73 29.68 -34.26
CA ALA A 7 -3.21 28.58 -33.45
C ALA A 7 -2.12 28.20 -32.45
N CYS A 8 -2.29 28.60 -31.18
CA CYS A 8 -1.48 28.11 -30.08
C CYS A 8 -1.97 26.68 -29.76
N ALA A 9 -1.25 25.66 -30.23
CA ALA A 9 -1.51 24.29 -29.82
C ALA A 9 -1.16 24.15 -28.33
N PRO A 10 -2.06 23.64 -27.46
CA PRO A 10 -1.67 23.31 -26.10
C PRO A 10 -0.67 22.16 -26.17
N ALA A 11 0.55 22.42 -25.70
CA ALA A 11 1.50 21.38 -25.37
C ALA A 11 0.93 20.59 -24.19
N GLY A 12 0.23 19.49 -24.48
CA GLY A 12 -0.15 18.49 -23.48
C GLY A 12 1.10 17.78 -22.99
N ALA A 13 1.73 18.35 -21.97
CA ALA A 13 2.72 17.67 -21.15
C ALA A 13 1.99 16.73 -20.18
N GLY A 14 2.39 15.46 -20.12
CA GLY A 14 2.01 14.56 -19.03
C GLY A 14 2.06 13.08 -19.39
N LEU A 15 3.20 12.43 -19.12
CA LEU A 15 3.46 10.99 -19.26
C LEU A 15 2.72 10.13 -18.20
N PHE A 16 1.50 10.51 -17.80
CA PHE A 16 0.71 9.76 -16.84
C PHE A 16 -0.59 9.33 -17.52
N ALA A 17 -0.77 8.01 -17.67
CA ALA A 17 -2.04 7.47 -18.10
C ALA A 17 -3.09 7.80 -17.03
N ASP A 18 -4.25 8.30 -17.46
CA ASP A 18 -5.41 8.41 -16.58
C ASP A 18 -5.79 7.02 -16.05
N PRO A 19 -6.17 6.89 -14.77
CA PRO A 19 -6.59 5.61 -14.21
C PRO A 19 -7.73 4.97 -15.02
N ASP A 20 -7.69 3.65 -15.22
CA ASP A 20 -8.72 2.95 -16.00
C ASP A 20 -10.12 3.15 -15.37
N PRO A 21 -11.07 3.81 -16.07
CA PRO A 21 -12.41 4.06 -15.56
C PRO A 21 -13.26 2.79 -15.44
N ASN A 22 -12.85 1.68 -16.08
CA ASN A 22 -13.54 0.40 -16.02
C ASN A 22 -12.91 -0.58 -15.02
N TRP A 23 -11.86 -0.14 -14.30
CA TRP A 23 -11.19 -0.97 -13.32
C TRP A 23 -12.18 -1.44 -12.25
N LYS A 24 -12.10 -2.74 -11.94
CA LYS A 24 -12.83 -3.37 -10.86
C LYS A 24 -11.86 -4.14 -10.00
N GLU A 25 -12.05 -3.99 -8.70
CA GLU A 25 -11.32 -4.76 -7.71
C GLU A 25 -11.62 -6.26 -7.88
N GLY A 26 -10.57 -7.07 -7.89
CA GLY A 26 -10.66 -8.51 -7.92
C GLY A 26 -11.11 -9.08 -6.58
N GLU A 27 -11.61 -10.32 -6.61
CA GLU A 27 -11.96 -11.04 -5.39
C GLU A 27 -10.74 -11.24 -4.49
N TYR A 28 -10.97 -11.28 -3.18
CA TYR A 28 -9.94 -11.53 -2.19
C TYR A 28 -10.44 -12.47 -1.10
N ALA A 29 -9.53 -13.24 -0.54
CA ALA A 29 -9.74 -13.99 0.68
C ALA A 29 -9.05 -13.28 1.85
N LEU A 30 -9.59 -13.47 3.06
CA LEU A 30 -8.90 -13.06 4.27
C LEU A 30 -7.73 -14.03 4.52
N PRO A 31 -6.50 -13.53 4.74
CA PRO A 31 -5.37 -14.39 5.01
C PRO A 31 -5.50 -15.02 6.40
N PRO A 32 -4.73 -16.08 6.70
CA PRO A 32 -4.53 -16.52 8.07
C PRO A 32 -4.07 -15.36 8.97
N PRO A 33 -4.29 -15.45 10.29
CA PRO A 33 -3.77 -14.46 11.22
C PRO A 33 -2.23 -14.43 11.12
N PRO A 34 -1.59 -13.25 11.19
CA PRO A 34 -0.15 -13.16 11.06
C PRO A 34 0.56 -13.89 12.20
N SER A 35 1.68 -14.55 11.88
CA SER A 35 2.54 -15.23 12.86
C SER A 35 3.81 -14.43 13.11
N GLU A 36 4.39 -14.46 14.31
CA GLU A 36 5.62 -13.70 14.59
C GLU A 36 6.77 -14.01 13.62
N ASN A 37 6.88 -15.27 13.16
CA ASN A 37 7.94 -15.71 12.25
C ASN A 37 7.80 -15.14 10.84
N SER A 38 6.62 -14.67 10.46
CA SER A 38 6.36 -14.09 9.15
C SER A 38 6.32 -12.55 9.18
N LEU A 39 6.45 -11.95 10.37
CA LEU A 39 6.47 -10.50 10.51
C LEU A 39 7.85 -9.93 10.17
N ARG A 40 7.87 -9.06 9.17
CA ARG A 40 9.03 -8.23 8.87
C ARG A 40 8.80 -6.80 9.32
N GLN A 41 9.69 -6.29 10.15
CA GLN A 41 9.70 -4.88 10.54
C GLN A 41 10.20 -3.98 9.39
N PHE A 42 9.61 -2.80 9.26
CA PHE A 42 10.09 -1.73 8.38
C PHE A 42 10.10 -0.39 9.11
N VAL A 43 10.96 0.53 8.66
CA VAL A 43 11.14 1.85 9.29
C VAL A 43 10.26 2.88 8.59
N VAL A 44 9.37 3.53 9.35
CA VAL A 44 8.53 4.64 8.87
C VAL A 44 9.14 6.00 9.16
N SER A 45 9.78 6.15 10.33
CA SER A 45 10.51 7.34 10.74
C SER A 45 11.44 6.96 11.89
N ALA A 46 12.65 7.54 11.93
CA ALA A 46 13.59 7.38 13.04
C ALA A 46 13.05 7.90 14.39
N THR A 47 12.04 8.77 14.36
CA THR A 47 11.44 9.38 15.56
C THR A 47 10.16 8.70 16.03
N SER A 48 9.66 7.69 15.32
CA SER A 48 8.44 6.98 15.74
C SER A 48 8.76 6.04 16.89
N SER A 49 7.92 6.04 17.92
CA SER A 49 7.96 5.05 19.02
C SER A 49 7.15 3.79 18.71
N ASN A 50 6.49 3.73 17.55
CA ASN A 50 5.74 2.56 17.10
C ASN A 50 6.63 1.63 16.28
N THR A 51 6.41 0.32 16.45
CA THR A 51 6.98 -0.71 15.56
C THR A 51 5.97 -1.03 14.47
N TYR A 52 6.40 -0.99 13.21
CA TYR A 52 5.58 -1.29 12.05
C TYR A 52 6.08 -2.55 11.40
N LEU A 53 5.20 -3.52 11.18
CA LEU A 53 5.53 -4.80 10.58
C LEU A 53 4.56 -5.12 9.46
N VAL A 54 5.06 -5.77 8.42
CA VAL A 54 4.25 -6.41 7.37
C VAL A 54 4.34 -7.92 7.56
N ASP A 55 3.23 -8.62 7.40
CA ASP A 55 3.25 -10.08 7.36
C ASP A 55 3.57 -10.58 5.94
N GLU A 56 4.75 -11.16 5.78
CA GLU A 56 5.24 -11.67 4.49
C GLU A 56 4.37 -12.80 3.93
N SER A 57 3.69 -13.55 4.80
CA SER A 57 2.85 -14.68 4.39
C SER A 57 1.54 -14.21 3.75
N SER A 58 1.03 -13.04 4.15
CA SER A 58 -0.17 -12.41 3.57
C SER A 58 0.04 -11.69 2.24
N LEU A 59 1.28 -11.42 1.84
CA LEU A 59 1.58 -10.60 0.67
C LEU A 59 1.05 -11.21 -0.63
N MET A 60 0.25 -10.44 -1.35
CA MET A 60 -0.29 -10.82 -2.66
C MET A 60 -0.29 -9.61 -3.59
N VAL A 61 0.05 -9.83 -4.86
CA VAL A 61 -0.21 -8.88 -5.94
C VAL A 61 -1.31 -9.48 -6.79
N GLY A 62 -2.49 -8.86 -6.79
CA GLY A 62 -3.62 -9.33 -7.58
C GLY A 62 -3.49 -8.95 -9.06
N ASP A 63 -4.18 -9.69 -9.92
CA ASP A 63 -4.30 -9.36 -11.35
C ASP A 63 -4.96 -7.99 -11.58
N ASP A 64 -5.75 -7.54 -10.59
CA ASP A 64 -6.32 -6.21 -10.50
C ASP A 64 -5.33 -5.12 -10.07
N ARG A 65 -4.03 -5.44 -9.99
CA ARG A 65 -2.92 -4.52 -9.68
C ARG A 65 -2.93 -3.99 -8.24
N VAL A 66 -3.71 -4.60 -7.34
CA VAL A 66 -3.72 -4.27 -5.92
C VAL A 66 -2.68 -5.10 -5.17
N VAL A 67 -1.87 -4.43 -4.37
CA VAL A 67 -0.97 -5.09 -3.39
C VAL A 67 -1.74 -5.28 -2.10
N ARG A 68 -2.05 -6.53 -1.76
CA ARG A 68 -2.78 -6.92 -0.55
C ARG A 68 -1.82 -7.46 0.50
N TYR A 69 -1.99 -7.04 1.74
CA TYR A 69 -1.06 -7.35 2.83
C TYR A 69 -1.70 -7.13 4.21
N VAL A 70 -1.14 -7.76 5.23
CA VAL A 70 -1.43 -7.46 6.62
C VAL A 70 -0.39 -6.50 7.18
N LEU A 71 -0.88 -5.40 7.76
CA LEU A 71 -0.10 -4.44 8.53
C LEU A 71 -0.29 -4.71 10.02
N VAL A 72 0.82 -4.81 10.75
CA VAL A 72 0.83 -4.85 12.22
C VAL A 72 1.51 -3.59 12.73
N VAL A 73 0.83 -2.87 13.62
CA VAL A 73 1.37 -1.70 14.32
C VAL A 73 1.36 -1.98 15.81
N ARG A 74 2.54 -2.01 16.43
CA ARG A 74 2.71 -2.09 17.87
C ARG A 74 3.06 -0.71 18.42
N THR A 75 2.29 -0.22 19.37
CA THR A 75 2.54 1.07 20.00
C THR A 75 3.43 0.92 21.23
N ALA A 76 4.12 1.99 21.62
CA ALA A 76 4.91 2.01 22.85
C ALA A 76 4.06 1.73 24.11
N GLY A 77 2.75 2.01 24.07
CA GLY A 77 1.80 1.70 25.14
C GLY A 77 1.33 0.24 25.19
N GLY A 78 1.88 -0.64 24.35
CA GLY A 78 1.55 -2.07 24.34
C GLY A 78 0.30 -2.43 23.52
N ALA A 79 -0.32 -1.47 22.83
CA ALA A 79 -1.44 -1.78 21.94
C ALA A 79 -0.92 -2.36 20.62
N GLN A 80 -1.63 -3.37 20.10
CA GLN A 80 -1.38 -3.92 18.77
C GLN A 80 -2.60 -3.69 17.88
N ASN A 81 -2.38 -3.10 16.72
CA ASN A 81 -3.38 -2.98 15.67
C ASN A 81 -2.96 -3.87 14.49
N VAL A 82 -3.89 -4.68 14.01
CA VAL A 82 -3.69 -5.60 12.88
C VAL A 82 -4.75 -5.32 11.85
N THR A 83 -4.35 -5.06 10.61
CA THR A 83 -5.28 -4.75 9.52
C THR A 83 -4.89 -5.50 8.27
N TYR A 84 -5.87 -6.05 7.57
CA TYR A 84 -5.71 -6.56 6.20
C TYR A 84 -6.13 -5.47 5.22
N GLU A 85 -5.22 -5.10 4.32
CA GLU A 85 -5.31 -3.88 3.52
C GLU A 85 -4.89 -4.11 2.08
N GLY A 86 -5.30 -3.19 1.21
CA GLY A 86 -4.88 -3.10 -0.18
C GLY A 86 -4.28 -1.73 -0.47
N ILE A 87 -3.23 -1.68 -1.29
CA ILE A 87 -2.71 -0.47 -1.90
C ILE A 87 -2.86 -0.55 -3.42
N ARG A 88 -3.42 0.51 -4.01
CA ARG A 88 -3.52 0.69 -5.46
C ARG A 88 -2.51 1.75 -5.89
N CYS A 89 -1.39 1.30 -6.46
CA CYS A 89 -0.28 2.18 -6.83
C CYS A 89 -0.68 3.22 -7.89
N GLU A 90 -1.58 2.85 -8.81
CA GLU A 90 -2.02 3.70 -9.92
C GLU A 90 -2.67 4.99 -9.42
N THR A 91 -3.51 4.90 -8.38
CA THR A 91 -4.27 6.03 -7.83
C THR A 91 -3.71 6.57 -6.52
N GLY A 92 -2.73 5.90 -5.92
CA GLY A 92 -2.19 6.27 -4.61
C GLY A 92 -3.18 6.09 -3.47
N GLU A 93 -4.10 5.13 -3.62
CA GLU A 93 -5.17 4.86 -2.66
C GLU A 93 -4.87 3.61 -1.84
N ARG A 94 -5.48 3.57 -0.65
CA ARG A 94 -5.50 2.40 0.22
C ARG A 94 -6.92 2.01 0.56
N ARG A 95 -7.11 0.74 0.90
CA ARG A 95 -8.37 0.18 1.39
C ARG A 95 -8.09 -0.71 2.60
N ILE A 96 -8.93 -0.64 3.61
CA ILE A 96 -8.89 -1.58 4.75
C ILE A 96 -10.02 -2.58 4.54
N TYR A 97 -9.69 -3.87 4.44
CA TYR A 97 -10.66 -4.95 4.25
C TYR A 97 -11.18 -5.47 5.59
N ALA A 98 -10.26 -5.68 6.53
CA ALA A 98 -10.58 -6.26 7.83
C ALA A 98 -9.61 -5.79 8.91
N ILE A 99 -10.07 -5.88 10.15
CA ILE A 99 -9.33 -5.58 11.37
C ILE A 99 -9.22 -6.87 12.19
N GLY A 100 -8.00 -7.23 12.58
CA GLY A 100 -7.72 -8.40 13.38
C GLY A 100 -8.11 -8.17 14.85
N ARG A 101 -8.76 -9.17 15.46
CA ARG A 101 -9.10 -9.19 16.87
C ARG A 101 -8.03 -9.91 17.68
N PRO A 102 -7.93 -9.65 18.99
CA PRO A 102 -7.22 -10.55 19.90
C PRO A 102 -7.73 -11.99 19.71
N GLY A 103 -6.82 -12.95 19.53
CA GLY A 103 -7.16 -14.34 19.21
C GLY A 103 -7.09 -14.70 17.72
N GLY A 104 -6.88 -13.72 16.83
CA GLY A 104 -6.58 -13.94 15.41
C GLY A 104 -7.79 -13.86 14.48
N GLU A 105 -9.01 -13.78 15.00
CA GLU A 105 -10.20 -13.62 14.14
C GLU A 105 -10.23 -12.28 13.41
N TRP A 106 -10.81 -12.28 12.20
CA TRP A 106 -11.03 -11.07 11.43
C TRP A 106 -12.42 -10.49 11.67
N SER A 107 -12.47 -9.18 11.83
CA SER A 107 -13.69 -8.39 11.74
C SER A 107 -13.66 -7.61 10.43
N LEU A 108 -14.64 -7.81 9.55
CA LEU A 108 -14.74 -7.01 8.32
C LEU A 108 -14.82 -5.51 8.66
N ALA A 109 -14.14 -4.69 7.85
CA ALA A 109 -14.22 -3.25 7.98
C ALA A 109 -15.65 -2.80 7.65
N ARG A 110 -16.24 -2.01 8.56
CA ARG A 110 -17.62 -1.49 8.39
C ARG A 110 -17.72 -0.52 7.21
N GLN A 111 -16.64 0.22 6.97
CA GLN A 111 -16.44 1.08 5.82
C GLN A 111 -15.13 0.63 5.19
N SER A 112 -15.24 0.07 4.00
CA SER A 112 -14.12 -0.44 3.23
C SER A 112 -14.21 0.28 1.89
N ASP A 113 -13.75 1.52 1.85
CA ASP A 113 -13.70 2.31 0.63
C ASP A 113 -12.23 2.53 0.25
N TRP A 114 -12.01 2.81 -1.04
CA TRP A 114 -10.71 3.28 -1.50
C TRP A 114 -10.54 4.73 -1.06
N GLU A 115 -9.47 5.00 -0.32
CA GLU A 115 -9.17 6.30 0.24
C GLU A 115 -7.76 6.74 -0.16
N ALA A 116 -7.62 8.00 -0.60
CA ALA A 116 -6.32 8.57 -0.90
C ALA A 116 -5.38 8.52 0.31
N MET A 117 -4.12 8.12 0.10
CA MET A 117 -3.07 8.15 1.13
C MET A 117 -2.56 9.59 1.35
N GLY A 118 -3.40 10.44 1.95
CA GLY A 118 -3.06 11.81 2.30
C GLY A 118 -2.01 11.94 3.42
N PRO A 119 -1.69 13.17 3.85
CA PRO A 119 -0.58 13.46 4.78
C PRO A 119 -0.83 13.03 6.25
N GLN A 120 -1.99 12.44 6.55
CA GLN A 120 -2.38 12.04 7.90
C GLN A 120 -1.42 11.00 8.48
N ALA A 121 -1.17 11.09 9.80
CA ALA A 121 -0.18 10.25 10.47
C ALA A 121 -0.44 8.75 10.31
N HIS A 122 -1.70 8.32 10.29
CA HIS A 122 -2.06 6.92 10.11
C HIS A 122 -1.68 6.39 8.71
N ASN A 123 -1.60 7.26 7.69
CA ASN A 123 -1.20 6.87 6.33
C ASN A 123 0.32 6.77 6.16
N ARG A 124 1.14 7.31 7.08
CA ARG A 124 2.61 7.25 7.00
C ARG A 124 3.17 5.83 6.78
N PRO A 125 2.76 4.78 7.52
CA PRO A 125 3.21 3.42 7.24
C PRO A 125 2.82 2.94 5.83
N ARG A 126 1.58 3.17 5.40
CA ARG A 126 1.07 2.76 4.08
C ARG A 126 1.81 3.47 2.95
N ALA A 127 2.04 4.77 3.12
CA ALA A 127 2.77 5.59 2.17
C ALA A 127 4.26 5.22 2.11
N THR A 128 4.83 4.75 3.22
CA THR A 128 6.20 4.20 3.25
C THR A 128 6.27 2.87 2.51
N LEU A 129 5.33 1.96 2.78
CA LEU A 129 5.19 0.68 2.06
C LEU A 129 5.04 0.91 0.55
N ALA A 130 4.13 1.81 0.16
CA ALA A 130 3.90 2.19 -1.23
C ALA A 130 5.20 2.68 -1.89
N ARG A 131 5.87 3.67 -1.32
CA ARG A 131 7.03 4.32 -1.99
C ARG A 131 8.32 3.50 -1.96
N ALA A 132 8.57 2.75 -0.90
CA ALA A 132 9.86 2.09 -0.72
C ALA A 132 9.84 0.61 -1.10
N TYR A 133 8.66 -0.05 -1.12
CA TYR A 133 8.58 -1.50 -1.25
C TYR A 133 7.62 -1.96 -2.34
N PHE A 134 6.44 -1.35 -2.44
CA PHE A 134 5.37 -1.89 -3.27
C PHE A 134 5.34 -1.24 -4.66
N CYS A 135 5.28 0.07 -4.73
CA CYS A 135 5.04 0.79 -5.98
C CYS A 135 6.35 1.24 -6.63
N ASP A 136 6.39 1.16 -7.96
CA ASP A 136 7.37 1.83 -8.82
C ASP A 136 6.63 2.92 -9.61
N GLY A 137 6.63 4.15 -9.09
CA GLY A 137 5.71 5.19 -9.54
C GLY A 137 4.24 4.75 -9.37
N THR A 138 3.50 4.71 -10.47
CA THR A 138 2.09 4.26 -10.52
C THR A 138 1.94 2.75 -10.74
N ALA A 139 3.04 2.01 -10.95
CA ALA A 139 3.00 0.58 -11.19
C ALA A 139 3.10 -0.21 -9.87
N PRO A 140 2.31 -1.29 -9.68
CA PRO A 140 2.54 -2.27 -8.63
C PRO A 140 3.80 -3.11 -8.95
N PRO A 141 4.31 -3.89 -7.99
CA PRO A 141 5.38 -4.84 -8.24
C PRO A 141 4.87 -5.95 -9.18
N ARG A 142 5.78 -6.66 -9.86
CA ARG A 142 5.36 -7.71 -10.82
C ARG A 142 4.67 -8.89 -10.13
N ASN A 143 5.12 -9.24 -8.94
CA ASN A 143 4.62 -10.35 -8.16
C ASN A 143 5.04 -10.23 -6.69
N ARG A 144 4.62 -11.20 -5.88
CA ARG A 144 4.95 -11.30 -4.45
C ARG A 144 6.46 -11.41 -4.22
N GLU A 145 7.17 -12.17 -5.03
CA GLU A 145 8.61 -12.43 -4.90
C GLU A 145 9.41 -11.13 -5.04
N GLU A 146 8.99 -10.24 -5.93
CA GLU A 146 9.59 -8.93 -6.07
C GLU A 146 9.43 -8.08 -4.81
N VAL A 147 8.26 -8.11 -4.16
CA VAL A 147 8.04 -7.41 -2.89
C VAL A 147 8.96 -7.95 -1.80
N LEU A 148 9.04 -9.27 -1.66
CA LEU A 148 9.88 -9.93 -0.66
C LEU A 148 11.36 -9.59 -0.84
N ARG A 149 11.84 -9.56 -2.09
CA ARG A 149 13.21 -9.13 -2.41
C ARG A 149 13.45 -7.68 -1.98
N ARG A 150 12.57 -6.74 -2.35
CA ARG A 150 12.69 -5.33 -1.96
C ARG A 150 12.70 -5.16 -0.44
N LEU A 151 11.86 -5.92 0.27
CA LEU A 151 11.81 -5.97 1.73
C LEU A 151 13.11 -6.50 2.36
N ALA A 152 13.76 -7.47 1.73
CA ALA A 152 15.05 -8.00 2.17
C ALA A 152 16.19 -6.98 1.93
N ASP A 153 16.28 -6.43 0.73
CA ASP A 153 17.35 -5.50 0.34
C ASP A 153 17.42 -4.26 1.28
N HIS A 154 16.26 -3.76 1.70
CA HIS A 154 16.17 -2.62 2.62
C HIS A 154 16.42 -2.98 4.09
N ALA A 155 16.27 -4.26 4.47
CA ALA A 155 16.66 -4.71 5.81
C ALA A 155 18.19 -4.67 5.97
N ASP A 156 18.94 -4.86 4.88
CA ASP A 156 20.40 -4.83 4.88
C ASP A 156 20.96 -3.41 4.89
N VAL A 157 20.24 -2.42 4.33
CA VAL A 157 20.64 -0.99 4.35
C VAL A 157 20.45 -0.36 5.74
N GLY A 158 19.56 -0.92 6.57
CA GLY A 158 19.27 -0.43 7.92
C GLY A 158 20.18 -0.98 9.03
N ARG A 159 21.18 -1.81 8.69
CA ARG A 159 22.16 -2.38 9.61
C ARG A 159 23.52 -1.69 9.43
#